data_AF-A0A954WMG6-F1
#
_entry.id   AF-A0A954WMG6-F1
#
_cell.length_a   1.000
_cell.length_b   1.000
_cell.length_c   1.000
_cell.angle_alpha   90.00
_cell.angle_beta   90.00
_cell.angle_gamma   90.00
#
_symmetry.space_group_name_H-M   'P 1'
#
loop_
_entity.id
_entity.type
_entity.pdbx_description
1 polymer ?
#
loop_
_entity_poly.entity_id
_entity_poly.type
_entity_poly.pdbx_seq_one_letter_code
_entity_poly.pdbx_strand_id
1 'polypeptide(L)'
;MAHGAVLENHQGAGLFNTNNMEVMGHLPIEALGGSKPITVDTFGDKLIVNDIWGWTDPETGNEYALVGRSDATAFVNVTNPRDPVFLGLLPSTSWNSRYRDIKTFGNHAYIDSDSPLDERTYFHGLQVFDLTRLRGLTEAPDEHWTPDVVHGELNGAHNVAINPESGLLVAVPPGFGFRTQIFDLKAYPLKLEPVGGI
;
A
#
# COMPACT_ATOMS: atom_id res chain seq x y z
N MET A 1 -15.50 2.83 -9.27
CA MET A 1 -14.80 3.19 -10.53
C MET A 1 -13.37 3.50 -10.16
N ALA A 2 -12.40 2.73 -10.65
CA ALA A 2 -10.99 2.99 -10.38
C ALA A 2 -10.47 3.96 -11.45
N HIS A 3 -10.13 5.18 -11.04
CA HIS A 3 -9.35 6.11 -11.85
C HIS A 3 -8.07 6.43 -11.08
N GLY A 4 -6.92 6.18 -11.70
CA GLY A 4 -5.60 6.49 -11.15
C GLY A 4 -4.54 5.52 -11.66
N ALA A 5 -3.96 5.82 -12.81
CA ALA A 5 -2.73 5.18 -13.27
C ALA A 5 -1.57 6.15 -13.01
N VAL A 6 -0.69 5.81 -12.09
CA VAL A 6 0.66 6.39 -12.00
C VAL A 6 1.61 5.26 -12.39
N LEU A 7 2.27 5.40 -13.54
CA LEU A 7 3.19 4.40 -14.06
C LEU A 7 4.48 5.06 -14.53
N GLU A 8 5.62 4.49 -14.12
CA GLU A 8 6.97 4.85 -14.56
C GLU A 8 7.31 4.22 -15.92
N ASN A 9 8.09 4.92 -16.76
CA ASN A 9 9.47 4.53 -17.10
C ASN A 9 10.18 5.64 -17.90
N HIS A 10 11.50 5.68 -17.81
CA HIS A 10 12.41 6.69 -18.34
C HIS A 10 12.19 7.07 -19.83
N GLN A 11 12.35 8.37 -20.11
CA GLN A 11 12.44 9.05 -21.42
C GLN A 11 11.15 9.61 -22.01
N GLY A 12 11.02 10.95 -21.94
CA GLY A 12 10.31 11.82 -22.89
C GLY A 12 8.82 11.54 -23.16
N ALA A 13 7.99 12.57 -23.06
CA ALA A 13 6.56 12.56 -23.41
C ALA A 13 6.21 12.17 -24.87
N GLY A 14 7.14 11.59 -25.64
CA GLY A 14 6.96 11.15 -27.03
C GLY A 14 6.76 9.64 -27.24
N LEU A 15 6.68 8.81 -26.19
CA LEU A 15 6.61 7.34 -26.32
C LEU A 15 5.26 6.70 -25.96
N PHE A 16 4.30 7.45 -25.43
CA PHE A 16 2.98 6.92 -25.08
C PHE A 16 1.95 7.37 -26.12
N ASN A 17 1.22 6.41 -26.70
CA ASN A 17 0.00 6.72 -27.42
C ASN A 17 -1.05 7.17 -26.39
N THR A 18 -1.05 8.46 -26.10
CA THR A 18 -1.95 9.12 -25.14
C THR A 18 -3.25 9.57 -25.80
N ASN A 19 -3.67 8.94 -26.90
CA ASN A 19 -4.98 9.24 -27.47
C ASN A 19 -6.05 8.95 -26.40
N ASN A 20 -6.60 10.03 -25.81
CA ASN A 20 -7.53 10.07 -24.68
C ASN A 20 -6.92 9.91 -23.26
N MET A 21 -5.63 10.17 -23.07
CA MET A 21 -5.01 10.26 -21.73
C MET A 21 -4.22 11.57 -21.59
N GLU A 22 -4.34 12.24 -20.44
CA GLU A 22 -3.53 13.39 -20.07
C GLU A 22 -2.74 13.03 -18.81
N VAL A 23 -1.41 13.24 -18.85
CA VAL A 23 -0.58 13.15 -17.63
C VAL A 23 -0.73 14.47 -16.89
N MET A 24 -1.32 14.41 -15.71
CA MET A 24 -1.66 15.60 -14.92
C MET A 24 -0.51 16.01 -13.99
N GLY A 25 0.22 15.04 -13.44
CA GLY A 25 1.30 15.25 -12.49
C GLY A 25 2.24 14.05 -12.43
N HIS A 26 3.42 14.25 -11.85
CA HIS A 26 4.44 13.22 -11.73
C HIS A 26 5.23 13.42 -10.43
N LEU A 27 5.26 12.39 -9.59
CA LEU A 27 6.19 12.29 -8.47
C LEU A 27 7.21 11.21 -8.78
N PRO A 28 8.51 11.54 -8.88
CA PRO A 28 9.54 10.53 -8.98
C PRO A 28 9.66 9.79 -7.64
N ILE A 29 10.23 8.57 -7.65
CA ILE A 29 10.38 7.75 -6.44
C ILE A 29 11.13 8.48 -5.32
N GLU A 30 12.05 9.38 -5.64
CA GLU A 30 12.77 10.20 -4.66
C GLU A 30 11.88 11.19 -3.92
N ALA A 31 10.81 11.66 -4.56
CA ALA A 31 9.80 12.52 -3.95
C ALA A 31 8.77 11.73 -3.13
N LEU A 32 8.80 10.40 -3.18
CA LEU A 32 7.98 9.51 -2.35
C LEU A 32 8.70 9.12 -1.06
N GLY A 33 9.60 9.95 -0.54
CA GLY A 33 10.34 9.71 0.70
C GLY A 33 11.72 9.07 0.50
N GLY A 34 12.47 9.51 -0.51
CA GLY A 34 13.90 9.20 -0.67
C GLY A 34 14.23 8.19 -1.78
N SER A 35 15.53 8.12 -2.14
CA SER A 35 16.08 7.29 -3.23
C SER A 35 16.64 5.94 -2.76
N LYS A 36 16.60 5.67 -1.46
CA LYS A 36 17.19 4.49 -0.83
C LYS A 36 16.16 3.83 0.09
N PRO A 37 16.19 2.50 0.20
CA PRO A 37 15.35 1.80 1.16
C PRO A 37 15.61 2.26 2.60
N ILE A 38 14.55 2.32 3.42
CA ILE A 38 14.62 2.58 4.87
C ILE A 38 15.57 1.57 5.55
N THR A 39 15.53 0.32 5.11
CA THR A 39 16.43 -0.75 5.55
C THR A 39 17.20 -1.33 4.37
N VAL A 40 18.51 -1.47 4.49
CA VAL A 40 19.34 -2.23 3.54
C VAL A 40 19.36 -3.69 3.96
N ASP A 41 18.97 -4.58 3.07
CA ASP A 41 18.98 -6.02 3.30
C ASP A 41 19.82 -6.78 2.27
N THR A 42 19.91 -8.09 2.49
CA THR A 42 20.85 -9.01 1.83
C THR A 42 20.70 -9.04 0.29
N PHE A 43 19.60 -8.52 -0.27
CA PHE A 43 19.38 -8.46 -1.71
C PHE A 43 19.91 -7.20 -2.39
N GLY A 44 20.46 -6.24 -1.63
CA GLY A 44 20.99 -4.99 -2.22
C GLY A 44 19.91 -4.19 -2.97
N ASP A 45 18.66 -4.33 -2.54
CA ASP A 45 17.52 -4.00 -3.38
C ASP A 45 17.44 -2.50 -3.67
N LYS A 46 17.37 -2.21 -4.98
CA LYS A 46 16.98 -0.91 -5.50
C LYS A 46 15.61 -0.59 -4.94
N LEU A 47 15.42 0.63 -4.44
CA LEU A 47 14.09 1.11 -4.10
C LEU A 47 13.21 1.07 -5.35
N ILE A 48 12.10 0.34 -5.28
CA ILE A 48 11.12 0.22 -6.36
C ILE A 48 9.72 0.45 -5.82
N VAL A 49 8.80 0.82 -6.72
CA VAL A 49 7.36 0.81 -6.46
C VAL A 49 6.73 -0.43 -7.07
N ASN A 50 5.72 -1.00 -6.41
CA ASN A 50 5.18 -2.31 -6.78
C ASN A 50 3.66 -2.45 -6.71
N ASP A 51 2.95 -1.50 -6.11
CA ASP A 51 1.48 -1.43 -6.13
C ASP A 51 1.00 0.02 -5.98
N ILE A 52 -0.24 0.28 -6.38
CA ILE A 52 -0.91 1.56 -6.15
C ILE A 52 -2.40 1.35 -5.90
N TRP A 53 -2.92 2.00 -4.86
CA TRP A 53 -4.33 2.02 -4.54
C TRP A 53 -4.82 3.43 -4.24
N GLY A 54 -6.13 3.65 -4.36
CA GLY A 54 -6.76 4.95 -4.15
C GLY A 54 -7.72 4.95 -2.96
N TRP A 55 -7.77 6.05 -2.23
CA TRP A 55 -8.81 6.35 -1.25
C TRP A 55 -9.35 7.75 -1.46
N THR A 56 -10.67 7.88 -1.55
CA THR A 56 -11.36 9.16 -1.50
C THR A 56 -11.94 9.32 -0.11
N ASP A 57 -11.56 10.38 0.59
CA ASP A 57 -12.11 10.69 1.90
C ASP A 57 -13.60 11.02 1.77
N PRO A 58 -14.50 10.23 2.38
CA PRO A 58 -15.94 10.46 2.25
C PRO A 58 -16.40 11.77 2.91
N GLU A 59 -15.62 12.36 3.82
CA GLU A 59 -15.97 13.61 4.50
C GLU A 59 -15.51 14.86 3.75
N THR A 60 -14.31 14.82 3.18
CA THR A 60 -13.68 16.01 2.56
C THR A 60 -13.69 15.99 1.04
N GLY A 61 -13.86 14.80 0.43
CA GLY A 61 -13.70 14.60 -1.01
C GLY A 61 -12.25 14.62 -1.48
N ASN A 62 -11.28 14.73 -0.56
CA ASN A 62 -9.87 14.65 -0.90
C ASN A 62 -9.53 13.25 -1.42
N GLU A 63 -8.68 13.19 -2.43
CA GLU A 63 -8.22 11.95 -3.05
C GLU A 63 -6.77 11.68 -2.67
N TYR A 64 -6.48 10.43 -2.32
CA TYR A 64 -5.17 9.99 -1.87
C TYR A 64 -4.72 8.77 -2.66
N ALA A 65 -3.46 8.79 -3.10
CA ALA A 65 -2.77 7.64 -3.61
C ALA A 65 -1.96 6.98 -2.49
N LEU A 66 -2.10 5.66 -2.37
CA LEU A 66 -1.35 4.81 -1.49
C LEU A 66 -0.40 4.00 -2.38
N VAL A 67 0.89 4.31 -2.33
CA VAL A 67 1.88 3.76 -3.25
C VAL A 67 2.72 2.74 -2.51
N GLY A 68 2.68 1.48 -2.95
CA GLY A 68 3.55 0.44 -2.46
C GLY A 68 4.98 0.70 -2.91
N ARG A 69 5.89 0.80 -1.94
CA ARG A 69 7.34 0.73 -2.12
C ARG A 69 7.84 -0.61 -1.61
N SER A 70 9.02 -1.01 -2.05
CA SER A 70 9.60 -2.26 -1.56
C SER A 70 9.80 -2.30 -0.04
N ASP A 71 9.99 -1.14 0.59
CA ASP A 71 10.29 -0.97 2.01
C ASP A 71 9.16 -0.33 2.84
N ALA A 72 8.08 0.15 2.20
CA ALA A 72 7.05 0.95 2.86
C ALA A 72 5.79 1.11 1.99
N THR A 73 4.76 1.75 2.54
CA THR A 73 3.68 2.38 1.78
C THR A 73 3.80 3.90 1.88
N ALA A 74 3.90 4.60 0.76
CA ALA A 74 3.86 6.05 0.72
C ALA A 74 2.43 6.57 0.60
N PHE A 75 2.09 7.62 1.34
CA PHE A 75 0.81 8.31 1.22
C PHE A 75 1.01 9.63 0.47
N VAL A 76 0.17 9.87 -0.53
CA VAL A 76 0.22 11.09 -1.35
C VAL A 76 -1.18 11.65 -1.48
N ASN A 77 -1.37 12.92 -1.13
CA ASN A 77 -2.59 13.64 -1.49
C ASN A 77 -2.54 14.01 -2.98
N VAL A 78 -3.52 13.56 -3.74
CA VAL A 78 -3.65 13.76 -5.19
C VAL A 78 -4.92 14.52 -5.57
N THR A 79 -5.60 15.15 -4.59
CA THR A 79 -6.82 15.94 -4.78
C THR A 79 -6.64 16.99 -5.87
N ASN A 80 -5.47 17.65 -5.89
CA ASN A 80 -5.01 18.37 -7.07
C ASN A 80 -4.03 17.46 -7.84
N PRO A 81 -4.46 16.82 -8.95
CA PRO A 81 -3.61 15.88 -9.66
C PRO A 81 -2.41 16.55 -10.36
N ARG A 82 -2.40 17.89 -10.45
CA ARG A 82 -1.26 18.66 -10.99
C ARG A 82 -0.23 19.06 -9.93
N ASP A 83 -0.57 18.92 -8.66
CA ASP A 83 0.29 19.26 -7.52
C ASP A 83 0.15 18.21 -6.41
N PRO A 84 0.61 16.98 -6.66
CA PRO A 84 0.53 15.90 -5.69
C PRO A 84 1.48 16.14 -4.50
N VAL A 85 1.00 15.90 -3.29
CA VAL A 85 1.72 16.19 -2.04
C VAL A 85 2.02 14.91 -1.28
N PHE A 86 3.30 14.62 -1.04
CA PHE A 86 3.73 13.49 -0.22
C PHE A 86 3.46 13.75 1.27
N LEU A 87 2.88 12.75 1.95
CA LEU A 87 2.39 12.83 3.33
C LEU A 87 3.08 11.87 4.30
N GLY A 88 4.17 11.21 3.89
CA GLY A 88 4.95 10.30 4.74
C GLY A 88 4.86 8.83 4.32
N LEU A 89 5.64 8.00 5.00
CA LEU A 89 5.76 6.56 4.75
C LEU A 89 5.21 5.74 5.91
N LEU A 90 4.51 4.65 5.66
CA LEU A 90 4.33 3.57 6.61
C LEU A 90 5.40 2.49 6.33
N PRO A 91 6.44 2.36 7.15
CA PRO A 91 7.49 1.37 6.91
C PRO A 91 6.94 -0.06 6.97
N SER A 92 7.57 -0.94 6.19
CA SER A 92 7.37 -2.39 6.25
C SER A 92 7.64 -2.91 7.67
N THR A 93 6.82 -3.85 8.14
CA THR A 93 7.07 -4.59 9.38
C THR A 93 8.08 -5.73 9.20
N SER A 94 8.44 -6.04 7.96
CA SER A 94 9.41 -7.04 7.56
C SER A 94 10.51 -6.43 6.68
N TRP A 95 11.35 -7.30 6.14
CA TRP A 95 12.36 -6.98 5.13
C TRP A 95 11.76 -6.36 3.86
N ASN A 96 12.61 -5.83 2.99
CA ASN A 96 12.16 -5.26 1.73
C ASN A 96 11.58 -6.38 0.86
N SER A 97 10.51 -6.07 0.15
CA SER A 97 9.83 -7.01 -0.73
C SER A 97 9.52 -6.38 -2.07
N ARG A 98 9.57 -7.18 -3.13
CA ARG A 98 9.07 -6.77 -4.43
C ARG A 98 7.56 -6.89 -4.54
N TYR A 99 6.89 -7.46 -3.54
CA TYR A 99 5.45 -7.72 -3.55
C TYR A 99 4.80 -7.10 -2.32
N ARG A 100 3.90 -6.17 -2.57
CA ARG A 100 3.09 -5.46 -1.60
C ARG A 100 1.74 -5.25 -2.25
N ASP A 101 0.67 -5.39 -1.49
CA ASP A 101 -0.68 -5.18 -2.01
C ASP A 101 -1.50 -4.37 -1.01
N ILE A 102 -2.21 -3.37 -1.51
CA ILE A 102 -2.93 -2.39 -0.70
C ILE A 102 -4.40 -2.41 -1.10
N LYS A 103 -5.30 -2.51 -0.12
CA LYS A 103 -6.74 -2.33 -0.33
C LYS A 103 -7.34 -1.50 0.78
N THR A 104 -8.45 -0.83 0.50
CA THR A 104 -9.13 0.04 1.47
C THR A 104 -10.53 -0.47 1.78
N PHE A 105 -10.95 -0.33 3.03
CA PHE A 105 -12.33 -0.54 3.44
C PHE A 105 -12.74 0.51 4.49
N GLY A 106 -13.76 1.30 4.17
CA GLY A 106 -14.08 2.51 4.94
C GLY A 106 -12.90 3.48 4.94
N ASN A 107 -12.46 3.90 6.12
CA ASN A 107 -11.32 4.80 6.30
C ASN A 107 -10.01 4.07 6.62
N HIS A 108 -9.92 2.76 6.38
CA HIS A 108 -8.72 1.99 6.70
C HIS A 108 -8.06 1.44 5.44
N ALA A 109 -6.74 1.51 5.40
CA ALA A 109 -5.89 0.76 4.47
C ALA A 109 -5.44 -0.55 5.11
N TYR A 110 -5.49 -1.63 4.33
CA TYR A 110 -5.02 -2.97 4.68
C TYR A 110 -3.87 -3.29 3.73
N ILE A 111 -2.68 -3.51 4.30
CA ILE A 111 -1.42 -3.55 3.56
C ILE A 111 -0.73 -4.86 3.88
N ASP A 112 -0.58 -5.68 2.85
CA ASP A 112 0.12 -6.95 2.88
C ASP A 112 1.44 -6.84 2.12
N SER A 113 2.40 -7.70 2.44
CA SER A 113 3.63 -7.84 1.69
C SER A 113 4.15 -9.26 1.81
N ASP A 114 4.60 -9.80 0.67
CA ASP A 114 5.25 -11.08 0.69
C ASP A 114 6.61 -10.94 1.37
N SER A 115 6.92 -11.83 2.31
CA SER A 115 8.24 -11.86 2.91
C SER A 115 8.97 -13.08 2.35
N PRO A 116 10.27 -12.97 1.99
CA PRO A 116 10.98 -14.10 1.39
C PRO A 116 10.84 -15.35 2.25
N LEU A 117 10.53 -16.47 1.59
CA LEU A 117 10.19 -17.78 2.15
C LEU A 117 11.31 -18.47 2.94
N ASP A 118 12.36 -17.76 3.33
CA ASP A 118 13.37 -18.34 4.20
C ASP A 118 12.87 -18.36 5.65
N GLU A 119 13.04 -19.51 6.29
CA GLU A 119 12.53 -19.84 7.62
C GLU A 119 13.17 -19.01 8.75
N ARG A 120 14.03 -18.03 8.41
CA ARG A 120 14.68 -17.11 9.35
C ARG A 120 14.08 -15.70 9.30
N THR A 121 13.04 -15.50 8.49
CA THR A 121 12.49 -14.18 8.16
C THR A 121 11.23 -13.85 8.98
N TYR A 122 11.14 -12.62 9.49
CA TYR A 122 9.93 -12.08 10.11
C TYR A 122 8.87 -11.81 9.04
N PHE A 123 7.66 -12.36 9.18
CA PHE A 123 6.54 -12.07 8.27
C PHE A 123 6.06 -10.63 8.41
N HIS A 124 5.71 -10.02 7.28
CA HIS A 124 5.09 -8.70 7.26
C HIS A 124 3.76 -8.70 8.04
N GLY A 125 2.96 -9.74 7.85
CA GLY A 125 1.58 -9.77 8.30
C GLY A 125 0.71 -8.78 7.55
N LEU A 126 -0.45 -8.47 8.12
CA LEU A 126 -1.37 -7.47 7.58
C LEU A 126 -1.32 -6.20 8.43
N GLN A 127 -0.76 -5.12 7.88
CA GLN A 127 -0.82 -3.80 8.52
C GLN A 127 -2.19 -3.16 8.26
N VAL A 128 -2.72 -2.46 9.27
CA VAL A 128 -3.89 -1.60 9.14
C VAL A 128 -3.50 -0.17 9.50
N PHE A 129 -3.89 0.78 8.66
CA PHE A 129 -3.66 2.19 8.87
C PHE A 129 -4.95 2.99 8.73
N ASP A 130 -5.26 3.84 9.71
CA ASP A 130 -6.37 4.79 9.69
C ASP A 130 -6.04 5.99 8.79
N LEU A 131 -6.68 6.03 7.62
CA LEU A 131 -6.48 7.07 6.61
C LEU A 131 -7.04 8.43 7.02
N THR A 132 -7.90 8.50 8.04
CA THR A 132 -8.36 9.80 8.56
C THR A 132 -7.22 10.61 9.19
N ARG A 133 -6.12 9.97 9.57
CA ARG A 133 -4.89 10.61 10.07
C ARG A 133 -4.20 11.48 9.02
N LEU A 134 -4.53 11.31 7.73
CA LEU A 134 -4.00 12.12 6.63
C LEU A 134 -4.75 13.46 6.46
N ARG A 135 -5.91 13.62 7.10
CA ARG A 135 -6.80 14.77 6.90
C ARG A 135 -6.13 16.08 7.34
N GLY A 136 -6.26 17.09 6.48
CA GLY A 136 -5.77 18.44 6.76
C GLY A 136 -4.25 18.60 6.68
N LEU A 137 -3.51 17.54 6.35
CA LEU A 137 -2.07 17.63 6.13
C LEU A 137 -1.77 18.30 4.78
N THR A 138 -0.86 19.26 4.80
CA THR A 138 -0.30 19.93 3.61
C THR A 138 1.16 19.55 3.36
N GLU A 139 1.75 18.79 4.27
CA GLU A 139 3.11 18.22 4.22
C GLU A 139 3.18 17.04 5.19
N ALA A 140 4.23 16.22 5.07
CA ALA A 140 4.45 15.11 5.98
C ALA A 140 4.83 15.63 7.40
N PRO A 141 4.07 15.29 8.45
CA PRO A 141 4.36 15.76 9.81
C PRO A 141 5.58 15.06 10.44
N ASP A 142 5.86 13.83 10.00
CA ASP A 142 7.02 13.00 10.31
C ASP A 142 7.38 12.19 9.04
N GLU A 143 8.64 11.76 8.90
CA GLU A 143 9.02 10.93 7.74
C GLU A 143 8.29 9.58 7.76
N HIS A 144 8.07 8.99 8.95
CA HIS A 144 7.55 7.64 9.12
C HIS A 144 6.33 7.56 10.07
N TRP A 145 5.23 7.01 9.56
CA TRP A 145 4.04 6.57 10.28
C TRP A 145 4.24 5.23 10.99
N THR A 146 3.37 4.97 11.96
CA THR A 146 3.20 3.63 12.57
C THR A 146 1.83 3.06 12.22
N PRO A 147 1.71 1.74 12.02
CA PRO A 147 0.42 1.11 11.77
C PRO A 147 -0.44 1.18 13.04
N ASP A 148 -1.75 1.27 12.86
CA ASP A 148 -2.72 1.20 13.96
C ASP A 148 -2.83 -0.24 14.49
N VAL A 149 -2.72 -1.22 13.57
CA VAL A 149 -2.71 -2.66 13.89
C VAL A 149 -1.74 -3.39 12.97
N VAL A 150 -1.09 -4.43 13.49
CA VAL A 150 -0.38 -5.45 12.69
C VAL A 150 -0.92 -6.83 13.07
N HIS A 151 -1.56 -7.51 12.12
CA HIS A 151 -1.94 -8.91 12.30
C HIS A 151 -0.79 -9.83 11.84
N GLY A 152 0.00 -10.30 12.82
CA GLY A 152 1.22 -11.08 12.58
C GLY A 152 1.01 -12.58 12.33
N GLU A 153 -0.19 -13.13 12.52
CA GLU A 153 -0.48 -14.56 12.26
C GLU A 153 -0.71 -14.85 10.76
N LEU A 154 -0.70 -13.82 9.92
CA LEU A 154 -0.63 -13.96 8.47
C LEU A 154 0.82 -14.25 8.06
N ASN A 155 1.13 -15.53 7.88
CA ASN A 155 2.46 -16.04 7.52
C ASN A 155 2.83 -15.79 6.05
N GLY A 156 2.50 -14.62 5.52
CA GLY A 156 2.71 -14.22 4.12
C GLY A 156 1.43 -14.29 3.30
N ALA A 157 1.07 -13.17 2.69
CA ALA A 157 0.20 -13.12 1.55
C ALA A 157 0.92 -12.41 0.39
N HIS A 158 0.51 -12.73 -0.83
CA HIS A 158 0.94 -12.06 -2.04
C HIS A 158 -0.02 -10.94 -2.44
N ASN A 159 -1.31 -11.16 -2.18
CA ASN A 159 -2.38 -10.26 -2.55
C ASN A 159 -3.45 -10.27 -1.47
N VAL A 160 -4.17 -9.16 -1.34
CA VAL A 160 -5.41 -9.06 -0.58
C VAL A 160 -6.54 -8.60 -1.51
N ALA A 161 -7.70 -9.23 -1.38
CA ALA A 161 -8.91 -8.82 -2.09
C ALA A 161 -9.99 -8.45 -1.09
N ILE A 162 -10.67 -7.31 -1.31
CA ILE A 162 -11.78 -6.87 -0.46
C ILE A 162 -13.06 -6.80 -1.30
N ASN A 163 -14.12 -7.42 -0.81
CA ASN A 163 -15.47 -7.16 -1.29
C ASN A 163 -16.08 -6.02 -0.47
N PRO A 164 -16.34 -4.83 -1.06
CA PRO A 164 -16.85 -3.67 -0.31
C PRO A 164 -18.30 -3.84 0.16
N GLU A 165 -19.10 -4.68 -0.51
CA GLU A 165 -20.50 -4.90 -0.13
C GLU A 165 -20.61 -5.81 1.08
N SER A 166 -19.82 -6.89 1.13
CA SER A 166 -19.82 -7.82 2.28
C SER A 166 -18.89 -7.36 3.40
N GLY A 167 -17.81 -6.65 3.08
CA GLY A 167 -16.72 -6.36 4.00
C GLY A 167 -15.77 -7.53 4.23
N LEU A 168 -15.82 -8.55 3.37
CA LEU A 168 -14.90 -9.67 3.46
C LEU A 168 -13.57 -9.32 2.79
N LEU A 169 -12.48 -9.46 3.54
CA LEU A 169 -11.11 -9.45 3.05
C LEU A 169 -10.63 -10.89 2.90
N VAL A 170 -10.01 -11.20 1.77
CA VAL A 170 -9.37 -12.49 1.49
C VAL A 170 -7.88 -12.24 1.29
N ALA A 171 -7.05 -12.78 2.19
CA ALA A 171 -5.60 -12.78 2.05
C ALA A 171 -5.14 -14.03 1.30
N VAL A 172 -4.47 -13.83 0.17
CA VAL A 172 -4.10 -14.88 -0.77
C VAL A 172 -2.61 -15.21 -0.61
N PRO A 173 -2.25 -16.44 -0.24
CA PRO A 173 -0.89 -16.80 0.10
C PRO A 173 0.07 -16.89 -1.10
N PRO A 174 1.40 -16.93 -0.85
CA PRO A 174 2.42 -16.97 -1.89
C PRO A 174 2.56 -18.29 -2.67
N GLY A 175 1.91 -19.36 -2.20
CA GLY A 175 1.97 -20.66 -2.84
C GLY A 175 1.81 -21.82 -1.87
N PHE A 176 2.37 -22.98 -2.23
CA PHE A 176 2.18 -24.24 -1.51
C PHE A 176 2.64 -24.16 -0.05
N GLY A 177 1.80 -24.67 0.86
CA GLY A 177 2.08 -24.76 2.30
C GLY A 177 1.49 -23.63 3.15
N PHE A 178 1.03 -22.56 2.52
CA PHE A 178 0.35 -21.44 3.17
C PHE A 178 -1.17 -21.53 2.98
N ARG A 179 -1.92 -20.88 3.88
CA ARG A 179 -3.39 -20.94 3.90
C ARG A 179 -3.98 -19.60 3.50
N THR A 180 -5.10 -19.66 2.80
CA THR A 180 -5.94 -18.48 2.59
C THR A 180 -6.61 -18.12 3.90
N GLN A 181 -6.56 -16.85 4.29
CA GLN A 181 -7.29 -16.35 5.46
C GLN A 181 -8.36 -15.36 5.03
N ILE A 182 -9.53 -15.41 5.67
CA ILE A 182 -10.67 -14.55 5.40
C ILE A 182 -11.00 -13.76 6.66
N PHE A 183 -11.19 -12.44 6.53
CA PHE A 183 -11.51 -11.54 7.65
C PHE A 183 -12.82 -10.81 7.39
N ASP A 184 -13.60 -10.56 8.44
CA ASP A 184 -14.82 -9.74 8.38
C ASP A 184 -14.52 -8.33 8.91
N LEU A 185 -14.37 -7.39 7.98
CA LEU A 185 -14.01 -6.00 8.28
C LEU A 185 -15.19 -5.17 8.78
N LYS A 186 -16.44 -5.63 8.61
CA LYS A 186 -17.60 -4.93 9.18
C LYS A 186 -17.75 -5.24 10.65
N ALA A 187 -17.56 -6.51 11.02
CA ALA A 187 -17.60 -6.92 12.41
C ALA A 187 -16.36 -6.46 13.17
N TYR A 188 -15.18 -6.56 12.54
CA TYR A 188 -13.89 -6.46 13.23
C TYR A 188 -12.80 -5.77 12.40
N PRO A 189 -12.96 -4.48 12.04
CA PRO A 189 -12.02 -3.77 11.15
C PRO A 189 -10.58 -3.71 11.68
N LEU A 190 -10.40 -3.80 13.01
CA LEU A 190 -9.09 -3.69 13.68
C LEU A 190 -8.67 -4.97 14.43
N LYS A 191 -9.59 -5.90 14.68
CA LYS A 191 -9.27 -7.11 15.46
C LYS A 191 -8.68 -8.21 14.57
N LEU A 192 -8.98 -8.18 13.26
CA LEU A 192 -8.44 -9.08 12.24
C LEU A 192 -8.37 -10.55 12.70
N GLU A 193 -9.44 -11.06 13.29
CA GLU A 193 -9.56 -12.49 13.60
C GLU A 193 -10.09 -13.21 12.35
N PRO A 194 -9.39 -14.26 11.85
CA PRO A 194 -9.88 -15.00 10.69
C PRO A 194 -11.25 -15.62 10.97
N VAL A 195 -12.22 -15.33 10.10
CA VAL A 195 -13.57 -15.92 10.13
C VAL A 195 -13.68 -17.17 9.24
N GLY A 196 -12.62 -17.48 8.48
CA GLY A 196 -12.53 -18.65 7.63
C GLY A 196 -11.17 -18.76 6.92
N GLY A 197 -10.98 -19.87 6.22
CA GLY A 197 -9.77 -20.14 5.45
C GLY A 197 -9.75 -21.58 4.92
N ILE A 198 -8.90 -21.83 3.92
CA ILE A 198 -8.61 -23.17 3.36
C ILE A 198 -7.12 -23.49 3.51
#